data_AF-A0A8T5R343-F1
#
_entry.id   AF-A0A8T5R343-F1
#
_cell.length_a   1.000
_cell.length_b   1.000
_cell.length_c   1.000
_cell.angle_alpha   90.00
_cell.angle_beta   90.00
_cell.angle_gamma   90.00
#
_symmetry.space_group_name_H-M   'P 1'
#
loop_
_entity.id
_entity.type
_entity.pdbx_description
1 polymer ?
#
loop_
_entity_poly.entity_id
_entity_poly.type
_entity_poly.pdbx_seq_one_letter_code
_entity_poly.pdbx_strand_id
1 'polypeptide(L)'
;MSSKWPAFDYPLPTWGDILEPAMSITDPAEAKAFLDEYVCFLEPRVIPPDQALHVARVNLGYYAGYYDRDTRLRVERLFGAAHPTLGPVRGSDEEEARAAFAAGQALGRGEKVEEDPQA
;
A
#
# COMPACT_ATOMS: atom_id res chain seq x y z
N MET A 1 21.05 6.50 13.09
CA MET A 1 20.81 6.18 11.67
C MET A 1 20.31 7.45 11.01
N SER A 2 20.95 7.90 9.93
CA SER A 2 20.48 9.08 9.19
C SER A 2 19.23 8.67 8.42
N SER A 3 18.09 9.31 8.68
CA SER A 3 16.86 9.03 7.91
C SER A 3 17.10 9.38 6.44
N LYS A 4 16.72 8.49 5.52
CA LYS A 4 16.83 8.74 4.08
C LYS A 4 15.81 9.77 3.59
N TRP A 5 14.77 10.00 4.38
CA TRP A 5 13.76 10.98 4.06
C TRP A 5 14.38 12.37 4.16
N PRO A 6 14.34 13.17 3.09
CA PRO A 6 14.76 14.55 3.20
C PRO A 6 13.98 15.17 4.36
N ALA A 7 14.62 16.09 5.09
CA ALA A 7 13.85 17.06 5.85
C ALA A 7 12.79 17.65 4.89
N PHE A 8 11.69 18.22 5.41
CA PHE A 8 10.65 18.83 4.57
C PHE A 8 11.15 20.14 3.93
N ASP A 9 12.25 20.02 3.22
CA ASP A 9 12.93 20.99 2.40
C ASP A 9 12.26 20.97 1.04
N TYR A 10 12.11 22.14 0.47
CA TYR A 10 11.42 22.30 -0.79
C TYR A 10 12.35 21.96 -1.98
N PRO A 11 11.81 21.33 -3.04
CA PRO A 11 10.43 20.84 -3.13
C PRO A 11 10.21 19.57 -2.29
N LEU A 12 9.03 19.49 -1.65
CA LEU A 12 8.64 18.29 -0.93
C LEU A 12 8.59 17.09 -1.89
N PRO A 13 9.02 15.90 -1.45
CA PRO A 13 8.92 14.70 -2.27
C PRO A 13 7.45 14.40 -2.59
N THR A 14 7.20 13.96 -3.82
CA THR A 14 5.88 13.48 -4.22
C THR A 14 5.61 12.10 -3.62
N TRP A 15 4.35 11.68 -3.59
CA TRP A 15 4.03 10.30 -3.21
C TRP A 15 4.68 9.25 -4.12
N GLY A 16 4.94 9.60 -5.39
CA GLY A 16 5.74 8.76 -6.29
C GLY A 16 7.16 8.61 -5.78
N ASP A 17 7.85 9.71 -5.47
CA ASP A 17 9.22 9.68 -4.91
C ASP A 17 9.30 8.85 -3.61
N ILE A 18 8.22 8.85 -2.84
CA ILE A 18 8.12 8.13 -1.57
C ILE A 18 7.84 6.63 -1.78
N LEU A 19 6.88 6.27 -2.64
CA LEU A 19 6.34 4.90 -2.74
C LEU A 19 6.94 4.08 -3.89
N GLU A 20 7.42 4.71 -4.96
CA GLU A 20 8.03 4.05 -6.12
C GLU A 20 9.14 3.06 -5.72
N PRO A 21 10.06 3.38 -4.79
CA PRO A 21 11.13 2.45 -4.43
C PRO A 21 10.58 1.10 -3.96
N ALA A 22 9.45 1.09 -3.22
CA ALA A 22 8.85 -0.15 -2.72
C ALA A 22 8.38 -1.09 -3.84
N MET A 23 8.05 -0.56 -5.02
CA MET A 23 7.60 -1.37 -6.16
C MET A 23 8.74 -2.21 -6.73
N SER A 24 10.00 -1.80 -6.54
CA SER A 24 11.19 -2.51 -7.06
C SER A 24 11.88 -3.40 -6.03
N ILE A 25 11.53 -3.31 -4.74
CA ILE A 25 12.15 -4.13 -3.69
C ILE A 25 11.81 -5.61 -3.90
N THR A 26 12.81 -6.47 -3.77
CA THR A 26 12.68 -7.93 -3.87
C THR A 26 13.15 -8.67 -2.62
N ASP A 27 13.99 -8.04 -1.80
CA ASP A 27 14.55 -8.63 -0.58
C ASP A 27 13.63 -8.36 0.65
N PRO A 28 13.32 -9.39 1.46
CA PRO A 28 12.49 -9.21 2.66
C PRO A 28 13.09 -8.30 3.74
N ALA A 29 14.42 -8.29 3.92
CA ALA A 29 15.04 -7.45 4.94
C ALA A 29 15.03 -5.97 4.50
N GLU A 30 15.27 -5.70 3.22
CA GLU A 30 15.11 -4.38 2.63
C GLU A 30 13.65 -3.89 2.72
N ALA A 31 12.67 -4.75 2.42
CA ALA A 31 11.26 -4.42 2.56
C ALA A 31 10.88 -4.05 4.00
N LYS A 32 11.36 -4.83 4.98
CA LYS A 32 11.14 -4.50 6.39
C LYS A 32 11.76 -3.15 6.76
N ALA A 33 13.01 -2.91 6.37
CA ALA A 33 13.69 -1.65 6.65
C ALA A 33 12.97 -0.46 6.00
N PHE A 34 12.49 -0.61 4.77
CA PHE A 34 11.69 0.39 4.09
C PHE A 34 10.40 0.69 4.84
N LEU A 35 9.66 -0.34 5.27
CA LEU A 35 8.40 -0.19 5.98
C LEU A 35 8.59 0.50 7.34
N ASP A 36 9.57 0.05 8.13
CA ASP A 36 9.88 0.66 9.42
C ASP A 36 10.18 2.16 9.25
N GLU A 37 10.93 2.52 8.21
CA GLU A 37 11.29 3.91 7.93
C GLU A 37 10.11 4.73 7.39
N TYR A 38 9.22 4.13 6.60
CA TYR A 38 8.03 4.78 6.10
C TYR A 38 6.99 5.01 7.21
N VAL A 39 6.84 4.06 8.13
CA VAL A 39 6.02 4.23 9.36
C VAL A 39 6.54 5.40 10.17
N CYS A 40 7.86 5.45 10.44
CA CYS A 40 8.49 6.58 11.13
C CYS A 40 8.24 7.94 10.42
N PHE A 41 8.15 7.94 9.10
CA PHE A 41 7.84 9.15 8.32
C PHE A 41 6.38 9.63 8.52
N LEU A 42 5.43 8.71 8.73
CA LEU A 42 4.01 9.01 8.93
C LEU A 42 3.69 9.46 10.38
N GLU A 43 4.31 8.84 11.38
CA GLU A 43 4.03 9.03 12.82
C GLU A 43 4.09 10.50 13.34
N PRO A 44 4.99 11.38 12.87
CA PRO A 44 5.09 12.72 13.47
C PRO A 44 4.18 13.78 12.83
N ARG A 45 3.44 13.51 11.75
CA ARG A 45 2.88 14.61 10.91
C ARG A 45 1.44 14.49 10.44
N VAL A 46 0.87 13.29 10.32
CA VAL A 46 -0.41 13.11 9.63
C VAL A 46 -1.36 12.17 10.37
N ILE A 47 -0.85 11.17 11.08
CA ILE A 47 -1.64 10.04 11.58
C ILE A 47 -1.19 9.64 12.99
N PRO A 48 -2.11 9.22 13.87
CA PRO A 48 -1.77 8.65 15.18
C PRO A 48 -0.73 7.51 15.07
N PRO A 49 0.25 7.42 16.00
CA PRO A 49 1.30 6.41 15.92
C PRO A 49 0.80 4.97 15.82
N ASP A 50 -0.30 4.65 16.52
CA ASP A 50 -0.94 3.34 16.50
C ASP A 50 -1.58 2.97 15.15
N GLN A 51 -1.80 3.95 14.27
CA GLN A 51 -2.38 3.75 12.93
C GLN A 51 -1.33 3.84 11.81
N ALA A 52 -0.11 4.30 12.09
CA ALA A 52 0.90 4.57 11.07
C ALA A 52 1.27 3.31 10.26
N LEU A 53 1.40 2.15 10.90
CA LEU A 53 1.64 0.88 10.21
C LEU A 53 0.48 0.48 9.31
N HIS A 54 -0.75 0.62 9.79
CA HIS A 54 -1.93 0.30 9.00
C HIS A 54 -2.00 1.19 7.76
N VAL A 55 -1.83 2.51 7.92
CA VAL A 55 -1.88 3.43 6.78
C VAL A 55 -0.70 3.23 5.82
N ALA A 56 0.49 2.91 6.32
CA ALA A 56 1.63 2.56 5.47
C ALA A 56 1.28 1.39 4.54
N ARG A 57 0.64 0.33 5.06
CA ARG A 57 0.19 -0.83 4.28
C ARG A 57 -0.92 -0.49 3.30
N VAL A 58 -1.90 0.32 3.71
CA VAL A 58 -2.97 0.78 2.81
C VAL A 58 -2.41 1.60 1.65
N ASN A 59 -1.47 2.52 1.91
CA ASN A 59 -0.84 3.34 0.88
C ASN A 59 -0.03 2.48 -0.10
N LEU A 60 0.75 1.52 0.42
CA LEU A 60 1.51 0.58 -0.41
C LEU A 60 0.59 -0.29 -1.26
N GLY A 61 -0.49 -0.81 -0.68
CA GLY A 61 -1.47 -1.64 -1.39
C GLY A 61 -2.25 -0.85 -2.43
N TYR A 62 -2.64 0.39 -2.12
CA TYR A 62 -3.27 1.31 -3.07
C TYR A 62 -2.35 1.59 -4.26
N TYR A 63 -1.10 2.00 -3.99
CA TYR A 63 -0.14 2.34 -5.04
C TYR A 63 0.17 1.13 -5.93
N ALA A 64 0.44 -0.04 -5.33
CA ALA A 64 0.71 -1.27 -6.06
C ALA A 64 -0.48 -1.77 -6.90
N GLY A 65 -1.72 -1.38 -6.56
CA GLY A 65 -2.91 -1.74 -7.36
C GLY A 65 -2.93 -1.14 -8.76
N TYR A 66 -2.08 -0.15 -9.05
CA TYR A 66 -1.93 0.44 -10.38
C TYR A 66 -0.79 -0.18 -11.21
N TYR A 67 -0.09 -1.15 -10.65
CA TYR A 67 0.99 -1.88 -11.33
C TYR A 67 0.50 -3.21 -11.90
N ASP A 68 1.39 -3.92 -12.59
CA ASP A 68 1.16 -5.29 -12.99
C ASP A 68 0.97 -6.23 -11.79
N ARG A 69 0.33 -7.37 -12.05
CA ARG A 69 -0.01 -8.36 -11.02
C ARG A 69 1.21 -8.91 -10.28
N ASP A 70 2.33 -9.10 -10.96
CA ASP A 70 3.54 -9.66 -10.34
C ASP A 70 4.14 -8.67 -9.34
N THR A 71 4.12 -7.38 -9.66
CA THR A 71 4.51 -6.29 -8.78
C THR A 71 3.57 -6.19 -7.58
N ARG A 72 2.25 -6.22 -7.80
CA ARG A 72 1.29 -6.22 -6.69
C ARG A 72 1.48 -7.40 -5.76
N LEU A 73 1.55 -8.63 -6.28
CA LEU A 73 1.80 -9.85 -5.50
C LEU A 73 3.06 -9.77 -4.65
N ARG A 74 4.15 -9.24 -5.24
CA ARG A 74 5.41 -9.05 -4.53
C ARG A 74 5.25 -8.07 -3.37
N VAL A 75 4.57 -6.94 -3.60
CA VAL A 75 4.32 -5.94 -2.56
C VAL A 75 3.42 -6.49 -1.45
N GLU A 76 2.33 -7.19 -1.79
CA GLU A 76 1.44 -7.81 -0.79
C GLU A 76 2.22 -8.79 0.09
N ARG A 77 3.06 -9.65 -0.51
CA ARG A 77 3.89 -10.62 0.21
C ARG A 77 4.95 -9.96 1.09
N LEU A 78 5.66 -8.94 0.60
CA LEU A 78 6.79 -8.33 1.31
C LEU A 78 6.34 -7.39 2.43
N PHE A 79 5.24 -6.66 2.23
CA PHE A 79 4.81 -5.60 3.15
C PHE A 79 3.55 -5.95 3.96
N GLY A 80 2.88 -7.07 3.64
CA GLY A 80 1.58 -7.39 4.22
C GLY A 80 0.54 -6.33 3.86
N ALA A 81 0.61 -5.83 2.63
CA ALA A 81 -0.28 -4.82 2.10
C ALA A 81 -1.43 -5.46 1.33
N ALA A 82 -2.55 -4.74 1.20
CA ALA A 82 -3.67 -5.09 0.34
C ALA A 82 -4.30 -3.80 -0.19
N HIS A 83 -4.82 -3.81 -1.42
CA HIS A 83 -5.48 -2.63 -1.96
C HIS A 83 -6.82 -2.42 -1.22
N PRO A 84 -7.12 -1.21 -0.72
CA PRO A 84 -8.29 -0.98 0.14
C PRO A 84 -9.63 -1.33 -0.54
N THR A 85 -9.73 -1.13 -1.85
CA THR A 85 -10.95 -1.47 -2.62
C THR A 85 -10.93 -2.87 -3.25
N LEU A 86 -9.76 -3.35 -3.70
CA LEU A 86 -9.65 -4.60 -4.46
C LEU A 86 -9.33 -5.79 -3.55
N GLY A 87 -8.97 -5.54 -2.30
CA GLY A 87 -8.46 -6.54 -1.37
C GLY A 87 -7.11 -7.12 -1.83
N PRO A 88 -6.74 -8.31 -1.34
CA PRO A 88 -5.55 -9.04 -1.79
C PRO A 88 -5.75 -9.61 -3.20
N VAL A 89 -4.66 -9.84 -3.92
CA VAL A 89 -4.65 -10.57 -5.21
C VAL A 89 -5.21 -11.97 -4.99
N ARG A 90 -6.18 -12.39 -5.81
CA ARG A 90 -6.81 -13.72 -5.75
C ARG A 90 -7.12 -14.23 -7.16
N GLY A 91 -6.83 -15.49 -7.42
CA GLY A 91 -7.18 -16.13 -8.70
C GLY A 91 -6.37 -15.57 -9.88
N SER A 92 -6.98 -15.56 -11.06
CA SER A 92 -6.46 -15.07 -12.33
C SER A 92 -6.76 -13.58 -12.57
N ASP A 93 -6.03 -12.94 -13.51
CA ASP A 93 -6.27 -11.54 -13.91
C ASP A 93 -7.73 -11.27 -14.31
N GLU A 94 -8.36 -12.22 -15.01
CA GLU A 94 -9.75 -12.07 -15.46
C GLU A 94 -10.75 -12.15 -14.30
N GLU A 95 -10.45 -12.95 -13.27
CA GLU A 95 -11.23 -13.01 -12.04
C GLU A 95 -11.07 -11.73 -11.22
N GLU A 96 -9.85 -11.19 -11.14
CA GLU A 96 -9.58 -9.92 -10.47
C GLU A 96 -10.24 -8.73 -11.17
N ALA A 97 -10.17 -8.66 -12.50
CA ALA A 97 -10.86 -7.62 -13.27
C ALA A 97 -12.38 -7.66 -13.05
N ARG A 98 -12.96 -8.87 -13.02
CA ARG A 98 -14.38 -9.06 -12.70
C ARG A 98 -14.70 -8.65 -11.26
N ALA A 99 -13.88 -9.04 -10.29
CA ALA A 99 -14.06 -8.69 -8.89
C ALA A 99 -13.95 -7.16 -8.67
N ALA A 100 -12.97 -6.51 -9.31
CA ALA A 100 -12.78 -5.06 -9.27
C ALA A 100 -14.01 -4.32 -9.82
N PHE A 101 -14.52 -4.75 -10.98
CA PHE A 101 -15.72 -4.17 -11.57
C PHE A 101 -16.96 -4.35 -10.69
N ALA A 102 -17.13 -5.53 -10.09
CA ALA A 102 -18.23 -5.80 -9.17
C ALA A 102 -18.12 -4.95 -7.89
N ALA A 103 -16.93 -4.80 -7.31
CA ALA A 103 -16.67 -3.95 -6.15
C ALA A 103 -16.97 -2.47 -6.45
N GLY A 104 -16.56 -1.96 -7.61
CA GLY A 104 -16.88 -0.61 -8.04
C GLY A 104 -18.38 -0.36 -8.20
N GLN A 105 -19.11 -1.33 -8.76
CA GLN A 105 -20.56 -1.28 -8.87
C GLN A 105 -21.26 -1.27 -7.49
N ALA A 106 -20.79 -2.10 -6.56
CA ALA A 106 -21.31 -2.14 -5.19
C ALA A 106 -21.12 -0.80 -4.48
N LEU A 107 -19.92 -0.22 -4.56
CA LEU A 107 -19.61 1.11 -4.03
C LEU A 107 -20.50 2.19 -4.65
N GLY A 108 -20.71 2.15 -5.96
CA GLY A 108 -21.60 3.09 -6.66
C GLY A 108 -23.06 3.00 -6.21
N ARG A 109 -23.49 1.84 -5.70
CA ARG A 109 -24.83 1.62 -5.11
C ARG A 109 -24.89 1.92 -3.60
N GLY A 110 -23.77 2.28 -2.98
CA GLY A 110 -23.68 2.51 -1.53
C GLY A 110 -23.73 1.24 -0.68
N GLU A 111 -23.45 0.08 -1.28
CA GLU A 111 -23.30 -1.17 -0.54
C GLU A 111 -22.00 -1.10 0.28
N LYS A 112 -22.08 -1.38 1.59
CA LYS A 112 -20.90 -1.45 2.44
C LYS A 112 -20.11 -2.69 2.07
N VAL A 113 -18.85 -2.52 1.68
CA VAL A 113 -17.90 -3.62 1.64
C VAL A 113 -17.53 -3.91 3.11
N GLU A 114 -17.90 -5.08 3.63
CA GLU A 114 -17.42 -5.50 4.95
C GLU A 114 -15.90 -5.68 4.88
N GLU A 115 -15.19 -4.85 5.64
CA GLU A 115 -13.75 -5.06 5.88
C GLU A 115 -13.60 -6.33 6.71
N ASP A 116 -12.86 -7.31 6.20
CA ASP A 116 -12.47 -8.49 6.97
C ASP A 116 -11.50 -8.03 8.08
N PRO A 117 -11.87 -8.11 9.37
CA PRO A 117 -11.04 -7.65 10.46
C PRO A 117 -9.76 -8.49 10.68
N GLN A 118 -9.52 -9.53 9.86
CA GLN A 118 -8.37 -10.44 9.99
C GLN A 118 -7.36 -10.40 8.83
N ALA A 119 -7.47 -9.45 7.89
CA ALA A 119 -6.55 -9.32 6.75
C ALA A 119 -5.24 -8.57 7.09
#